data_AF-A0A497N3K0-F1
#
_entry.id   AF-A0A497N3K0-F1
#
_cell.length_a   1.000
_cell.length_b   1.000
_cell.length_c   1.000
_cell.angle_alpha   90.00
_cell.angle_beta   90.00
_cell.angle_gamma   90.00
#
_symmetry.space_group_name_H-M   'P 1'
#
loop_
_entity.id
_entity.type
_entity.pdbx_description
1 polymer ?
#
loop_
_entity_poly.entity_id
_entity_poly.type
_entity_poly.pdbx_seq_one_letter_code
_entity_poly.pdbx_strand_id
1 'polypeptide(L)'
;MYDFEVDRVAEEILRRGVKRVLLQFPEGLRGRALSIVKRLSERVDAEFLVSGDPCYGACDLPLWQGRSLGVDLIVHYGHSPMMEETNPPVLYVEARAEVDVEEVVRRAVPLLGGAKVVG
;
A
#
# COMPACT_ATOMS: atom_id res chain seq x y z
N MET A 1 -12.67 2.21 -7.70
CA MET A 1 -12.25 2.56 -6.32
C MET A 1 -10.74 2.31 -6.25
N TYR A 2 -10.06 2.27 -5.10
CA TYR A 2 -8.70 1.73 -5.06
C TYR A 2 -8.76 0.26 -4.62
N ASP A 3 -8.01 -0.62 -5.28
CA ASP A 3 -7.84 -1.99 -4.82
C ASP A 3 -6.75 -2.05 -3.73
N PHE A 4 -7.16 -2.44 -2.52
CA PHE A 4 -6.28 -2.54 -1.35
C PHE A 4 -5.76 -3.96 -1.11
N GLU A 5 -6.07 -4.92 -1.99
CA GLU A 5 -5.53 -6.29 -1.95
C GLU A 5 -5.67 -6.97 -0.57
N VAL A 6 -6.76 -6.71 0.15
CA VAL A 6 -6.93 -7.13 1.56
C VAL A 6 -6.79 -8.63 1.74
N ASP A 7 -7.31 -9.43 0.79
CA ASP A 7 -7.21 -10.88 0.85
C ASP A 7 -5.75 -11.36 0.69
N ARG A 8 -5.00 -10.77 -0.26
CA ARG A 8 -3.57 -11.05 -0.43
C ARG A 8 -2.75 -10.65 0.80
N VAL A 9 -3.05 -9.51 1.42
CA VAL A 9 -2.38 -9.07 2.66
C VAL A 9 -2.66 -10.06 3.79
N ALA A 10 -3.90 -10.51 3.94
CA ALA A 10 -4.28 -11.51 4.94
C ALA A 10 -3.58 -12.86 4.71
N GLU A 11 -3.55 -13.36 3.47
CA GLU A 11 -2.82 -14.58 3.11
C GLU A 11 -1.34 -14.47 3.47
N GLU A 12 -0.72 -13.32 3.20
CA GLU A 12 0.69 -13.09 3.52
C GLU A 12 0.96 -13.08 5.02
N ILE A 13 0.04 -12.50 5.80
CA ILE A 13 0.11 -12.51 7.26
C ILE A 13 0.04 -13.96 7.78
N LEU A 14 -0.93 -14.75 7.31
CA LEU A 14 -1.10 -16.14 7.71
C LEU A 14 0.11 -17.00 7.32
N ARG A 15 0.58 -16.86 6.08
CA ARG A 15 1.71 -17.61 5.52
C ARG A 15 3.00 -17.40 6.31
N ARG A 16 3.23 -16.17 6.78
CA ARG A 16 4.41 -15.79 7.57
C ARG A 16 4.22 -16.01 9.08
N GLY A 17 3.00 -16.29 9.54
CA GLY A 17 2.68 -16.44 10.96
C GLY A 17 2.90 -15.15 11.77
N VAL A 18 2.76 -13.98 11.15
CA VAL A 18 3.00 -12.68 11.80
C VAL A 18 1.91 -12.40 12.84
N LYS A 19 2.29 -11.75 13.94
CA LYS A 19 1.40 -11.45 15.06
C LYS A 19 1.20 -9.96 15.28
N ARG A 20 2.14 -9.12 14.86
CA ARG A 20 2.03 -7.67 14.94
C ARG A 20 2.38 -7.02 13.61
N VAL A 21 1.43 -6.25 13.07
CA VAL A 21 1.54 -5.64 11.74
C VAL A 21 1.40 -4.12 11.85
N LEU A 22 2.35 -3.38 11.27
CA LEU A 22 2.27 -1.93 11.14
C LEU A 22 1.78 -1.56 9.74
N LEU A 23 0.67 -0.84 9.66
CA LEU A 23 0.12 -0.33 8.41
C LEU A 23 0.56 1.13 8.22
N GLN A 24 1.11 1.46 7.05
CA GLN A 24 1.44 2.82 6.66
C GLN A 24 0.65 3.22 5.42
N PHE A 25 0.12 4.44 5.43
CA PHE A 25 -0.69 4.98 4.34
C PHE A 25 -0.21 6.39 3.98
N PRO A 26 -0.18 6.76 2.68
CA PRO A 26 -0.08 8.15 2.27
C PRO A 26 -1.34 8.92 2.68
N GLU A 27 -1.25 10.25 2.73
CA GLU A 27 -2.33 11.13 3.19
C GLU A 27 -3.66 10.86 2.49
N GLY A 28 -3.63 10.67 1.16
CA GLY A 28 -4.85 10.40 0.37
C GLY A 28 -5.57 9.09 0.72
N LEU A 29 -4.90 8.15 1.39
CA LEU A 29 -5.44 6.84 1.77
C LEU A 29 -5.69 6.71 3.28
N ARG A 30 -5.18 7.62 4.11
CA ARG A 30 -5.28 7.54 5.58
C ARG A 30 -6.72 7.43 6.08
N GLY A 31 -7.68 8.10 5.41
CA GLY A 31 -9.11 7.98 5.73
C GLY A 31 -9.69 6.57 5.58
N ARG A 32 -8.99 5.64 4.93
CA ARG A 32 -9.39 4.24 4.76
C ARG A 32 -8.77 3.29 5.79
N ALA A 33 -7.81 3.76 6.59
CA ALA A 33 -7.02 2.93 7.50
C ALA A 33 -7.89 2.05 8.41
N LEU A 34 -8.86 2.64 9.11
CA LEU A 34 -9.75 1.90 10.02
C LEU A 34 -10.60 0.84 9.30
N SER A 35 -11.07 1.13 8.08
CA SER A 35 -11.83 0.15 7.31
C SER A 35 -10.96 -1.03 6.86
N ILE A 36 -9.69 -0.77 6.54
CA ILE A 36 -8.73 -1.79 6.12
C ILE A 36 -8.35 -2.66 7.31
N VAL A 37 -8.05 -2.04 8.47
CA VAL A 37 -7.82 -2.75 9.73
C VAL A 37 -8.99 -3.66 10.04
N LYS A 38 -10.22 -3.15 10.01
CA LYS A 38 -11.42 -3.95 10.28
C LYS A 38 -11.50 -5.17 9.35
N ARG A 39 -11.35 -4.98 8.03
CA ARG A 39 -11.42 -6.07 7.05
C ARG A 39 -10.30 -7.09 7.22
N LEU A 40 -9.10 -6.66 7.63
CA LEU A 40 -7.99 -7.57 7.93
C LEU A 40 -8.25 -8.36 9.21
N SER A 41 -8.71 -7.71 10.27
CA SER A 41 -9.06 -8.37 11.55
C SER A 41 -10.20 -9.40 11.41
N GLU A 42 -11.07 -9.26 10.40
CA GLU A 42 -12.09 -10.27 10.07
C GLU A 42 -11.49 -11.55 9.44
N ARG A 43 -10.25 -11.49 8.93
CA ARG A 43 -9.59 -12.58 8.20
C ARG A 43 -8.47 -13.26 8.99
N VAL A 44 -7.79 -12.51 9.85
CA VAL A 44 -6.60 -12.97 10.56
C VAL A 44 -6.57 -12.47 12.00
N ASP A 45 -6.02 -13.30 12.88
CA ASP A 45 -5.74 -12.96 14.28
C ASP A 45 -4.32 -12.39 14.41
N ALA A 46 -4.23 -11.08 14.23
CA ALA A 46 -3.00 -10.29 14.39
C ALA A 46 -3.33 -8.92 15.00
N GLU A 47 -2.39 -8.36 15.74
CA GLU A 47 -2.44 -6.98 16.22
C GLU A 47 -2.08 -6.01 15.10
N PHE A 48 -2.95 -5.06 14.82
CA PHE A 48 -2.74 -4.03 13.80
C PHE A 48 -2.45 -2.68 14.43
N LEU A 49 -1.33 -2.08 14.05
CA LEU A 49 -0.94 -0.72 14.38
C LEU A 49 -1.02 0.12 13.11
N VAL A 50 -1.43 1.38 13.22
CA VAL A 50 -1.43 2.33 12.10
C VAL A 50 -0.38 3.40 12.37
N SER A 51 0.56 3.58 11.46
CA SER A 51 1.53 4.67 11.55
C SER A 51 0.81 6.02 11.45
N GLY A 52 1.04 6.88 12.43
CA GLY A 52 0.50 8.24 12.47
C GLY A 52 1.38 9.26 11.74
N ASP A 53 2.59 8.87 11.35
CA ASP A 53 3.53 9.78 10.68
C ASP A 53 3.07 10.03 9.23
N PRO A 54 3.41 11.20 8.65
CA PRO A 54 3.29 11.42 7.22
C PRO A 54 4.00 10.31 6.42
N CYS A 55 3.51 10.06 5.21
CA CYS A 55 4.11 9.11 4.28
C CYS A 55 4.04 9.70 2.88
N TYR A 56 5.20 10.07 2.32
CA TYR A 56 5.28 10.72 1.01
C TYR A 56 5.65 9.79 -0.15
N GLY A 57 6.13 8.57 0.14
CA GLY A 57 6.61 7.67 -0.89
C GLY A 57 7.13 6.35 -0.36
N ALA A 58 7.53 5.46 -1.28
CA ALA A 58 8.20 4.20 -0.97
C ALA A 58 9.57 4.35 -0.28
N CYS A 59 10.14 5.56 -0.30
CA CYS A 59 11.37 5.91 0.42
C CYS A 59 11.14 6.17 1.91
N ASP A 60 9.90 6.46 2.32
CA ASP A 60 9.54 6.95 3.65
C ASP A 60 9.01 5.83 4.54
N LEU A 61 9.76 4.73 4.63
CA LEU A 61 9.34 3.54 5.37
C LEU A 61 9.47 3.74 6.88
N PRO A 62 8.51 3.24 7.69
CA PRO A 62 8.46 3.44 9.13
C PRO A 62 9.32 2.39 9.84
N LEU A 63 10.53 2.11 9.32
CA LEU A 63 11.37 1.01 9.79
C LEU A 63 11.77 1.18 11.27
N TRP A 64 12.04 2.42 11.69
CA TRP A 64 12.35 2.71 13.09
C TRP A 64 11.15 2.44 13.99
N GLN A 65 9.94 2.89 13.62
CA GLN A 65 8.71 2.60 14.37
C GLN A 65 8.48 1.09 14.45
N GLY A 66 8.63 0.39 13.32
CA GLY A 66 8.48 -1.05 13.24
C GLY A 66 9.40 -1.79 14.21
N ARG A 67 10.69 -1.43 14.25
CA ARG A 67 11.65 -2.02 15.20
C ARG A 67 11.30 -1.68 16.65
N SER A 68 11.02 -0.42 16.94
CA SER A 68 10.73 0.06 18.31
C SER A 68 9.46 -0.56 18.90
N LEU A 69 8.45 -0.85 18.06
CA LEU A 69 7.19 -1.46 18.45
C LEU A 69 7.22 -3.00 18.37
N GLY A 70 8.34 -3.58 17.91
CA GLY A 70 8.50 -5.02 17.74
C GLY A 70 7.49 -5.60 16.76
N VAL A 71 7.26 -4.94 15.63
CA VAL A 71 6.35 -5.44 14.59
C VAL A 71 7.05 -6.45 13.70
N ASP A 72 6.32 -7.46 13.26
CA ASP A 72 6.84 -8.56 12.44
C ASP A 72 6.77 -8.22 10.94
N LEU A 73 5.86 -7.33 10.56
CA LEU A 73 5.61 -6.95 9.18
C LEU A 73 5.13 -5.50 9.09
N ILE A 74 5.64 -4.78 8.11
CA ILE A 74 5.09 -3.49 7.69
C ILE A 74 4.29 -3.71 6.40
N VAL A 75 3.06 -3.19 6.33
CA VAL A 75 2.30 -3.11 5.07
C VAL A 75 2.26 -1.66 4.63
N HIS A 76 2.92 -1.38 3.51
CA HIS A 76 3.06 -0.03 2.94
C HIS A 76 2.12 0.13 1.74
N TYR A 77 1.11 0.99 1.87
CA TYR A 77 0.12 1.22 0.82
C TYR A 77 0.51 2.39 -0.10
N GLY A 78 0.08 2.33 -1.36
CA GLY A 78 0.07 3.43 -2.32
C GLY A 78 1.32 3.60 -3.18
N HIS A 79 2.37 2.79 -2.98
CA HIS A 79 3.60 2.90 -3.73
C HIS A 79 4.16 1.53 -4.12
N SER A 80 4.81 1.48 -5.29
CA SER A 80 5.56 0.30 -5.74
C SER A 80 6.81 0.07 -4.88
N PRO A 81 7.33 -1.17 -4.84
CA PRO A 81 8.54 -1.49 -4.09
C PRO A 81 9.74 -0.61 -4.49
N MET A 82 10.52 -0.19 -3.49
CA MET A 82 11.76 0.59 -3.70
C MET A 82 12.97 -0.02 -2.99
N MET A 83 12.77 -0.60 -1.80
CA MET A 83 13.82 -1.24 -1.03
C MET A 83 13.54 -2.72 -0.88
N GLU A 84 14.58 -3.53 -1.07
CA GLU A 84 14.57 -4.96 -0.78
C GLU A 84 15.25 -5.22 0.58
N GLU A 85 14.99 -6.38 1.17
CA GLU A 85 15.67 -6.85 2.39
C GLU A 85 15.62 -5.89 3.60
N THR A 86 14.42 -5.37 3.90
CA THR A 86 14.19 -4.52 5.08
C THR A 86 13.99 -5.32 6.36
N ASN A 87 14.28 -4.69 7.51
CA ASN A 87 13.97 -5.23 8.84
C ASN A 87 13.25 -4.17 9.72
N PRO A 88 11.95 -4.34 10.03
CA PRO A 88 11.08 -5.48 9.68
C PRO A 88 10.83 -5.57 8.17
N PRO A 89 10.46 -6.77 7.66
CA PRO A 89 10.12 -6.92 6.25
C PRO A 89 8.91 -6.05 5.89
N VAL A 90 8.89 -5.58 4.64
CA VAL A 90 7.85 -4.70 4.11
C VAL A 90 7.09 -5.40 2.99
N LEU A 91 5.76 -5.41 3.09
CA LEU A 91 4.84 -5.79 2.04
C LEU A 91 4.28 -4.52 1.39
N TYR A 92 4.57 -4.33 0.11
CA TYR A 92 4.04 -3.21 -0.66
C TYR A 92 2.69 -3.56 -1.30
N VAL A 93 1.75 -2.63 -1.20
CA VAL A 93 0.43 -2.68 -1.84
C VAL A 93 0.25 -1.41 -2.66
N GLU A 94 0.17 -1.49 -3.98
CA GLU A 94 0.21 -0.30 -4.85
C GLU A 94 -1.04 0.58 -4.76
N ALA A 95 -2.16 0.07 -4.22
CA ALA A 95 -3.45 0.75 -4.20
C ALA A 95 -3.87 1.24 -5.60
N ARG A 96 -3.99 0.31 -6.56
CA ARG A 96 -4.28 0.64 -7.96
C ARG A 96 -5.67 1.26 -8.11
N ALA A 97 -5.77 2.34 -8.88
CA ALA A 97 -7.04 2.96 -9.20
C ALA A 97 -7.82 2.11 -10.21
N GLU A 98 -9.01 1.68 -9.84
CA GLU A 98 -9.96 1.03 -10.74
C GLU A 98 -10.77 2.13 -11.45
N VAL A 99 -10.17 2.69 -12.49
CA VAL A 99 -10.79 3.71 -13.34
C VAL A 99 -10.59 3.29 -14.78
N ASP A 100 -11.67 3.32 -15.56
CA ASP A 100 -11.58 3.18 -16.99
C ASP A 100 -10.99 4.46 -17.60
N VAL A 101 -9.85 4.31 -18.26
CA VAL A 101 -9.11 5.41 -18.88
C VAL A 101 -9.35 5.52 -20.39
N GLU A 102 -10.09 4.59 -21.00
CA GLU A 102 -10.23 4.48 -22.46
C GLU A 102 -10.71 5.78 -23.10
N GLU A 103 -11.78 6.37 -22.57
CA GLU A 103 -12.34 7.60 -23.12
C GLU A 103 -11.42 8.82 -22.90
N VAL A 104 -10.73 8.88 -21.76
CA VAL A 104 -9.78 9.95 -21.47
C VAL A 104 -8.60 9.87 -22.45
N VAL A 105 -8.09 8.66 -22.70
CA VAL A 105 -7.02 8.42 -23.67
C VAL A 105 -7.47 8.82 -25.07
N ARG A 106 -8.67 8.42 -25.52
CA ARG A 106 -9.23 8.82 -26.82
C ARG A 106 -9.26 10.33 -27.01
N ARG A 107 -9.68 11.07 -25.98
CA ARG A 107 -9.74 12.54 -25.99
C ARG A 107 -8.35 13.20 -25.94
N ALA A 108 -7.36 12.52 -25.38
CA ALA A 108 -5.98 13.01 -25.32
C ALA A 108 -5.22 12.82 -26.66
N VAL A 109 -5.56 11.81 -27.47
CA VAL A 109 -4.86 11.51 -28.73
C VAL A 109 -4.75 12.74 -29.68
N PRO A 110 -5.82 13.52 -29.94
CA PRO A 110 -5.70 14.72 -30.78
C PRO A 110 -4.73 15.77 -30.24
N LEU A 111 -4.53 15.84 -28.91
CA LEU A 111 -3.62 16.80 -28.28
C LEU A 111 -2.15 16.50 -28.56
N LEU A 112 -1.83 15.29 -29.04
CA LEU A 112 -0.48 14.87 -29.38
C LEU A 112 0.01 15.42 -30.73
N GLY A 113 -0.84 16.10 -31.51
CA GLY A 113 -0.43 16.79 -32.74
C GLY A 113 0.18 15.87 -33.82
N GLY A 114 -0.14 14.57 -33.79
CA GLY A 114 0.43 13.58 -34.70
C GLY A 114 1.85 13.10 -34.34
N ALA A 115 2.32 13.38 -33.12
CA ALA A 115 3.57 12.82 -32.62
C ALA A 115 3.58 11.29 -32.71
N LYS A 116 4.64 10.74 -33.31
CA LYS A 116 4.84 9.28 -33.45
C LYS A 116 5.50 8.65 -32.22
N VAL A 117 6.12 9.47 -31.37
CA VAL A 117 6.81 9.05 -30.14
C VAL A 117 6.41 10.03 -29.04
N VAL A 118 5.97 9.48 -27.90
CA VAL A 118 5.62 10.21 -26.68
C VAL A 118 6.41 9.55 -25.55
N GLY A 119 7.27 10.31 -24.89
CA GLY A 119 8.17 9.84 -23.83
C GLY A 119 8.93 10.99 -23.19
#